data_AF-A0A2I0ADK8-F1
#
_entry.id   AF-A0A2I0ADK8-F1
#
_cell.length_a   1.000
_cell.length_b   1.000
_cell.length_c   1.000
_cell.angle_alpha   90.00
_cell.angle_beta   90.00
_cell.angle_gamma   90.00
#
_symmetry.space_group_name_H-M   'P 1'
#
loop_
_entity.id
_entity.type
_entity.pdbx_description
1 polymer ?
#
loop_
_entity_poly.entity_id
_entity_poly.type
_entity_poly.pdbx_seq_one_letter_code
_entity_poly.pdbx_strand_id
1 'polypeptide(L)'
;MELSDCSVSLSGLFCLEDGSLLDADDRDDEVDEELFIYRNGSLLSQPEDEHIGALVSKETSFGTSGHSLSFPGDSLRRARFESIRWILKTNSCFGFGSQTAYLAVTYFDRFFLLRTIDETKIWAMRLLSIACLSLAAKMEECSPPALPEFRQGEYQFSSRIVQRMELLVLDTLEWRLSSVTPFSYLSYFAFKFHSGCSPKNLISQAIWFIFVILEDSGMNIVDFRPSTIAAAAILAASSSDGLTKKLIESKMSTFSLPEPLEIEQVFSCYNAMILESKKEKMRSFNVTDSRTSGTSNKSEKKIANSSLK
;
A
#
# COMPACT_ATOMS: atom_id res chain seq x y z
N MET A 1 -1.90 29.25 -52.12
CA MET A 1 -1.03 29.85 -51.11
C MET A 1 -1.89 30.81 -50.31
N GLU A 2 -1.61 30.90 -49.02
CA GLU A 2 -2.29 31.70 -47.98
C GLU A 2 -3.39 30.97 -47.19
N LEU A 3 -3.10 30.95 -45.90
CA LEU A 3 -3.68 30.19 -44.80
C LEU A 3 -4.86 30.98 -44.23
N SER A 4 -5.98 30.28 -44.03
CA SER A 4 -7.12 30.79 -43.26
C SER A 4 -6.87 30.54 -41.78
N ASP A 5 -6.65 31.62 -41.02
CA ASP A 5 -6.61 31.59 -39.56
C ASP A 5 -7.97 31.12 -39.01
N CYS A 6 -7.94 30.04 -38.22
CA CYS A 6 -9.09 29.58 -37.46
C CYS A 6 -8.74 29.71 -35.97
N SER A 7 -9.15 30.83 -35.37
CA SER A 7 -9.11 31.06 -33.92
C SER A 7 -10.21 30.22 -33.26
N VAL A 8 -9.83 29.09 -32.67
CA VAL A 8 -10.76 28.30 -31.84
C VAL A 8 -10.71 28.84 -30.41
N SER A 9 -11.78 29.52 -30.01
CA SER A 9 -11.95 30.08 -28.66
C SER A 9 -12.07 28.95 -27.63
N LEU A 10 -11.13 28.90 -26.68
CA LEU A 10 -11.02 27.88 -25.63
C LEU A 10 -11.95 28.17 -24.43
N SER A 11 -13.19 28.59 -24.69
CA SER A 11 -14.09 29.13 -23.66
C SER A 11 -15.18 28.17 -23.20
N GLY A 12 -15.11 26.89 -23.58
CA GLY A 12 -16.17 25.90 -23.32
C GLY A 12 -15.87 24.84 -22.26
N LEU A 13 -14.75 24.93 -21.53
CA LEU A 13 -14.27 23.84 -20.65
C LEU A 13 -13.93 24.28 -19.23
N PHE A 14 -14.59 25.32 -18.72
CA PHE A 14 -14.60 25.61 -17.29
C PHE A 14 -15.96 25.24 -16.71
N CYS A 15 -15.96 24.24 -15.83
CA CYS A 15 -17.07 23.99 -14.91
C CYS A 15 -17.19 25.23 -14.00
N LEU A 16 -18.27 25.99 -14.16
CA LEU A 16 -18.67 27.01 -13.22
C LEU A 16 -19.23 26.28 -11.99
N GLU A 17 -18.42 26.10 -10.95
CA GLU A 17 -18.95 25.80 -9.62
C GLU A 17 -19.64 27.06 -9.09
N ASP A 18 -20.95 26.93 -8.84
CA ASP A 18 -21.78 27.99 -8.29
C ASP A 18 -21.44 28.16 -6.79
N GLY A 19 -20.82 29.29 -6.46
CA GLY A 19 -20.29 29.61 -5.14
C GLY A 19 -21.35 30.09 -4.16
N SER A 20 -22.34 29.24 -3.85
CA SER A 20 -23.33 29.54 -2.81
C SER A 20 -23.58 28.34 -1.89
N LEU A 21 -22.85 28.27 -0.78
CA LEU A 21 -23.37 28.02 0.58
C LEU A 21 -22.20 27.96 1.58
N LEU A 22 -21.59 29.12 1.86
CA LEU A 22 -20.79 29.30 3.08
C LEU A 22 -21.73 29.79 4.17
N ASP A 23 -22.02 28.94 5.14
CA ASP A 23 -22.25 29.31 6.55
C ASP A 23 -22.49 28.03 7.38
N ALA A 24 -21.44 27.54 8.05
CA ALA A 24 -21.54 26.80 9.31
C ALA A 24 -20.16 26.58 9.95
N ASP A 25 -19.89 27.37 10.98
CA ASP A 25 -19.02 27.17 12.15
C ASP A 25 -17.59 26.64 11.98
N ASP A 26 -16.64 27.52 12.29
CA ASP A 26 -15.30 27.18 12.79
C ASP A 26 -15.41 26.28 14.04
N ARG A 27 -15.10 25.00 13.86
CA ARG A 27 -14.52 24.17 14.93
C ARG A 27 -13.27 23.49 14.41
N ASP A 28 -12.17 23.74 15.09
CA ASP A 28 -10.91 23.00 14.96
C ASP A 28 -11.15 21.52 15.32
N ASP A 29 -11.52 20.70 14.34
CA ASP A 29 -11.46 19.25 14.42
C ASP A 29 -10.32 18.77 13.51
N GLU A 30 -9.36 18.04 14.09
CA GLU A 30 -8.32 17.29 13.35
C GLU A 30 -8.98 16.50 12.21
N VAL A 31 -8.68 16.89 10.98
CA VAL A 31 -9.24 16.23 9.80
C VAL A 31 -8.54 14.87 9.65
N ASP A 32 -9.20 13.80 10.10
CA ASP A 32 -8.75 12.43 9.83
C ASP A 32 -8.57 12.24 8.31
N GLU A 33 -7.35 11.92 7.87
CA GLU A 33 -6.98 11.61 6.48
C GLU A 33 -7.84 10.48 5.87
N GLU A 34 -8.44 9.64 6.72
CA GLU A 34 -9.41 8.61 6.32
C GLU A 34 -10.62 9.22 5.57
N LEU A 35 -10.95 10.49 5.81
CA LEU A 35 -12.10 11.19 5.22
C LEU A 35 -11.93 11.46 3.71
N PHE A 36 -10.70 11.52 3.19
CA PHE A 36 -10.47 11.80 1.77
C PHE A 36 -10.89 10.64 0.86
N ILE A 37 -10.81 9.39 1.35
CA ILE A 37 -11.34 8.20 0.66
C ILE A 37 -12.87 8.29 0.55
N TYR A 38 -13.55 8.90 1.53
CA TYR A 38 -15.01 9.05 1.52
C TYR A 38 -15.51 10.22 0.65
N ARG A 39 -14.69 11.25 0.40
CA ARG A 39 -15.10 12.43 -0.38
C ARG A 39 -15.38 12.12 -1.85
N ASN A 40 -14.80 11.06 -2.41
CA ASN A 40 -15.06 10.65 -3.79
C ASN A 40 -16.33 9.78 -3.99
N GLY A 41 -17.26 9.75 -3.02
CA GLY A 41 -18.68 9.40 -3.20
C GLY A 41 -19.04 7.98 -3.66
N SER A 42 -18.09 7.17 -4.13
CA SER A 42 -18.35 5.93 -4.86
C SER A 42 -18.38 4.66 -4.00
N LEU A 43 -18.05 4.77 -2.71
CA LEU A 43 -17.83 3.61 -1.83
C LEU A 43 -19.03 3.31 -0.91
N LEU A 44 -20.04 4.20 -0.88
CA LEU A 44 -21.29 4.03 -0.13
C LEU A 44 -22.49 3.67 -1.01
N SER A 45 -22.38 3.78 -2.34
CA SER A 45 -23.32 3.16 -3.27
C SER A 45 -23.10 1.65 -3.28
N GLN A 46 -24.18 0.87 -3.41
CA GLN A 46 -24.05 -0.57 -3.62
C GLN A 46 -23.10 -0.81 -4.79
N PRO A 47 -22.00 -1.56 -4.62
CA PRO A 47 -21.08 -1.81 -5.72
C PRO A 47 -21.81 -2.61 -6.78
N GLU A 48 -22.01 -1.99 -7.94
CA GLU A 48 -22.68 -2.63 -9.07
C GLU A 48 -21.79 -3.76 -9.59
N ASP A 49 -22.36 -4.97 -9.75
CA ASP A 49 -21.62 -6.15 -10.21
C ASP A 49 -20.97 -5.90 -11.60
N GLU A 50 -21.54 -5.00 -12.41
CA GLU A 50 -20.98 -4.56 -13.71
C GLU A 50 -19.66 -3.79 -13.55
N HIS A 51 -19.58 -2.85 -12.59
CA HIS A 51 -18.35 -2.11 -12.30
C HIS A 51 -17.22 -3.06 -11.86
N ILE A 52 -17.55 -4.02 -11.01
CA ILE A 52 -16.60 -5.04 -10.55
C ILE A 52 -16.13 -5.91 -11.72
N GLY A 53 -17.02 -6.25 -12.66
CA GLY A 53 -16.63 -6.97 -13.88
C GLY A 53 -15.66 -6.21 -14.77
N ALA A 54 -15.82 -4.88 -14.88
CA ALA A 54 -14.87 -4.04 -15.60
C ALA A 54 -13.50 -3.99 -14.90
N LEU A 55 -13.47 -3.94 -13.56
CA LEU A 55 -12.22 -4.01 -12.78
C LEU A 55 -11.51 -5.36 -12.98
N VAL A 56 -12.22 -6.48 -12.93
CA VAL A 56 -11.64 -7.82 -13.16
C VAL A 56 -11.09 -7.93 -14.57
N SER A 57 -11.81 -7.43 -15.58
CA SER A 57 -11.33 -7.43 -16.97
C SER A 57 -10.05 -6.57 -17.12
N LYS A 58 -9.99 -5.44 -16.41
CA LYS A 58 -8.79 -4.60 -16.39
C LYS A 58 -7.65 -5.34 -15.68
N GLU A 59 -7.87 -5.98 -14.53
CA GLU A 59 -6.83 -6.69 -13.78
C GLU A 59 -6.14 -7.79 -14.61
N THR A 60 -6.90 -8.54 -15.41
CA THR A 60 -6.35 -9.60 -16.25
C THR A 60 -5.61 -9.08 -17.47
N SER A 61 -5.99 -7.91 -17.99
CA SER A 61 -5.23 -7.26 -19.06
C SER A 61 -3.81 -6.85 -18.61
N PHE A 62 -3.62 -6.55 -17.34
CA PHE A 62 -2.32 -6.26 -16.71
C PHE A 62 -1.67 -7.49 -16.06
N GLY A 63 -2.29 -8.67 -16.22
CA GLY A 63 -1.93 -9.92 -15.54
C GLY A 63 -0.48 -10.33 -15.75
N THR A 64 0.16 -10.61 -14.62
CA THR A 64 1.52 -11.10 -14.45
C THR A 64 1.74 -12.36 -15.29
N SER A 65 2.65 -12.31 -16.26
CA SER A 65 3.17 -13.53 -16.92
C SER A 65 3.58 -14.50 -15.82
N GLY A 66 2.92 -15.66 -15.77
CA GLY A 66 2.91 -16.63 -14.65
C GLY A 66 4.25 -17.32 -14.35
N HIS A 67 5.30 -16.54 -14.14
CA HIS A 67 6.52 -17.01 -13.54
C HIS A 67 6.47 -16.63 -12.07
N SER A 68 6.24 -17.63 -11.22
CA SER A 68 6.54 -17.58 -9.78
C SER A 68 8.04 -17.30 -9.65
N LEU A 69 8.42 -16.03 -9.72
CA LEU A 69 9.80 -15.59 -9.63
C LEU A 69 10.14 -15.48 -8.15
N SER A 70 10.47 -16.62 -7.55
CA SER A 70 11.08 -16.65 -6.23
C SER A 70 12.36 -15.82 -6.27
N PHE A 71 12.44 -14.76 -5.46
CA PHE A 71 13.67 -13.97 -5.33
C PHE A 71 14.85 -14.89 -5.01
N PRO A 72 15.92 -14.90 -5.82
CA PRO A 72 17.10 -15.67 -5.51
C PRO A 72 17.81 -15.03 -4.31
N GLY A 73 17.93 -15.77 -3.20
CA GLY A 73 18.80 -15.41 -2.06
C GLY A 73 18.12 -14.67 -0.89
N ASP A 74 18.54 -15.01 0.33
CA ASP A 74 18.09 -14.38 1.58
C ASP A 74 18.49 -12.90 1.68
N SER A 75 19.62 -12.53 1.07
CA SER A 75 20.12 -11.15 0.95
C SER A 75 19.15 -10.28 0.16
N LEU A 76 18.71 -10.76 -1.00
CA LEU A 76 17.80 -10.05 -1.89
C LEU A 76 16.42 -9.84 -1.24
N ARG A 77 15.93 -10.87 -0.55
CA ARG A 77 14.70 -10.83 0.24
C ARG A 77 14.77 -9.76 1.35
N ARG A 78 15.90 -9.67 2.04
CA ARG A 78 16.14 -8.66 3.07
C ARG A 78 16.25 -7.25 2.47
N ALA A 79 16.92 -7.10 1.34
CA ALA A 79 17.02 -5.81 0.65
C ALA A 79 15.65 -5.30 0.17
N ARG A 80 14.80 -6.19 -0.35
CA ARG A 80 13.40 -5.89 -0.67
C ARG A 80 12.64 -5.45 0.58
N PHE A 81 12.72 -6.23 1.67
CA PHE A 81 12.06 -5.91 2.93
C PHE A 81 12.40 -4.50 3.44
N GLU A 82 13.70 -4.15 3.51
CA GLU A 82 14.14 -2.82 3.94
C GLU A 82 13.71 -1.69 2.99
N SER A 83 13.61 -2.00 1.70
CA SER A 83 13.16 -1.05 0.68
C SER A 83 11.68 -0.75 0.81
N ILE A 84 10.85 -1.78 0.95
CA ILE A 84 9.40 -1.63 1.16
C ILE A 84 9.12 -0.91 2.47
N ARG A 85 9.78 -1.30 3.56
CA ARG A 85 9.64 -0.62 4.84
C ARG A 85 9.98 0.87 4.76
N TRP A 86 11.02 1.22 3.98
CA TRP A 86 11.32 2.61 3.71
C TRP A 86 10.22 3.31 2.91
N ILE A 87 9.69 2.68 1.85
CA ILE A 87 8.58 3.21 1.04
C ILE A 87 7.39 3.53 1.95
N LEU A 88 6.96 2.56 2.77
CA LEU A 88 5.79 2.70 3.64
C LEU A 88 6.00 3.80 4.68
N LYS A 89 7.17 3.83 5.33
CA LYS A 89 7.52 4.87 6.31
C LYS A 89 7.51 6.26 5.67
N THR A 90 8.16 6.42 4.53
CA THR A 90 8.26 7.71 3.85
C THR A 90 6.90 8.14 3.29
N ASN A 91 6.09 7.22 2.78
CA ASN A 91 4.70 7.48 2.40
C ASN A 91 3.90 8.07 3.57
N SER A 92 3.99 7.47 4.77
CA SER A 92 3.34 8.00 5.98
C SER A 92 3.92 9.36 6.41
N CYS A 93 5.22 9.61 6.24
CA CYS A 93 5.81 10.92 6.54
C CYS A 93 5.26 12.05 5.65
N PHE A 94 4.83 11.72 4.43
CA PHE A 94 4.23 12.69 3.51
C PHE A 94 2.70 12.79 3.62
N GLY A 95 2.04 11.95 4.41
CA GLY A 95 0.56 11.91 4.47
C GLY A 95 -0.08 11.38 3.19
N PHE A 96 0.64 10.56 2.41
CA PHE A 96 0.10 10.00 1.16
C PHE A 96 -0.91 8.88 1.42
N GLY A 97 -1.85 8.74 0.49
CA GLY A 97 -2.90 7.74 0.55
C GLY A 97 -2.39 6.30 0.49
N SER A 98 -3.23 5.35 0.94
CA SER A 98 -2.88 3.91 0.90
C SER A 98 -2.64 3.38 -0.52
N GLN A 99 -3.35 3.96 -1.48
CA GLN A 99 -3.22 3.68 -2.91
C GLN A 99 -1.79 3.97 -3.40
N THR A 100 -1.24 5.14 -3.04
CA THR A 100 0.12 5.58 -3.39
C THR A 100 1.17 4.61 -2.86
N ALA A 101 1.05 4.21 -1.60
CA ALA A 101 1.95 3.24 -0.99
C ALA A 101 1.93 1.88 -1.72
N TYR A 102 0.73 1.35 -1.99
CA TYR A 102 0.56 0.07 -2.67
C TYR A 102 1.12 0.09 -4.10
N LEU A 103 0.87 1.17 -4.85
CA LEU A 103 1.42 1.33 -6.20
C LEU A 103 2.94 1.43 -6.18
N ALA A 104 3.52 2.18 -5.23
CA ALA A 104 4.96 2.29 -5.10
C ALA A 104 5.62 0.92 -4.86
N VAL A 105 5.05 0.10 -3.97
CA VAL A 105 5.53 -1.28 -3.73
C VAL A 105 5.33 -2.16 -4.97
N THR A 106 4.19 -2.04 -5.65
CA THR A 106 3.91 -2.79 -6.88
C THR A 106 4.91 -2.44 -7.99
N TYR A 107 5.24 -1.16 -8.18
CA TYR A 107 6.24 -0.72 -9.15
C TYR A 107 7.62 -1.25 -8.80
N PHE A 108 7.97 -1.20 -7.50
CA PHE A 108 9.23 -1.73 -6.99
C PHE A 108 9.35 -3.23 -7.29
N ASP A 109 8.37 -4.02 -6.89
CA ASP A 109 8.39 -5.48 -7.06
C ASP A 109 8.39 -5.88 -8.54
N ARG A 110 7.54 -5.26 -9.37
CA ARG A 110 7.53 -5.52 -10.83
C ARG A 110 8.87 -5.17 -11.48
N PHE A 111 9.45 -4.02 -11.14
CA PHE A 111 10.77 -3.64 -11.64
C PHE A 111 11.84 -4.66 -11.25
N PHE A 112 11.83 -5.04 -9.97
CA PHE A 112 12.81 -5.91 -9.36
C PHE A 112 12.73 -7.35 -9.87
N LEU A 113 11.53 -7.80 -10.26
CA LEU A 113 11.35 -9.08 -10.96
C LEU A 113 11.90 -9.07 -12.39
N LEU A 114 11.78 -7.96 -13.11
CA LEU A 114 12.20 -7.83 -14.50
C LEU A 114 13.69 -7.46 -14.66
N ARG A 115 14.31 -6.92 -13.60
CA ARG A 115 15.69 -6.43 -13.62
C ARG A 115 16.46 -6.97 -12.42
N THR A 116 17.56 -7.67 -12.70
CA THR A 116 18.51 -8.07 -11.67
C THR A 116 19.26 -6.85 -11.15
N ILE A 117 19.12 -6.55 -9.86
CA ILE A 117 19.95 -5.57 -9.17
C ILE A 117 21.07 -6.32 -8.46
N ASP A 118 22.29 -5.84 -8.68
CA ASP A 118 23.48 -6.34 -7.99
C ASP A 118 23.32 -6.17 -6.47
N GLU A 119 23.31 -7.28 -5.74
CA GLU A 119 23.11 -7.33 -4.29
C GLU A 119 24.11 -6.47 -3.51
N THR A 120 25.28 -6.21 -4.09
CA THR A 120 26.32 -5.38 -3.47
C THR A 120 25.96 -3.88 -3.49
N LYS A 121 24.93 -3.47 -4.24
CA LYS A 121 24.56 -2.07 -4.48
C LYS A 121 23.26 -1.70 -3.76
N ILE A 122 23.29 -1.74 -2.43
CA ILE A 122 22.15 -1.35 -1.57
C ILE A 122 21.65 0.07 -1.88
N TRP A 123 22.54 0.99 -2.26
CA TRP A 123 22.18 2.34 -2.70
C TRP A 123 21.25 2.34 -3.92
N ALA A 124 21.37 1.36 -4.82
CA ALA A 124 20.53 1.25 -6.01
C ALA A 124 19.10 0.85 -5.64
N MET A 125 18.94 -0.01 -4.62
CA MET A 125 17.63 -0.37 -4.07
C MET A 125 16.94 0.86 -3.47
N ARG A 126 17.68 1.69 -2.72
CA ARG A 126 17.13 2.95 -2.20
C ARG A 126 16.74 3.92 -3.30
N LEU A 127 17.57 4.06 -4.34
CA LEU A 127 17.27 4.89 -5.50
C LEU A 127 15.99 4.41 -6.23
N LEU A 128 15.84 3.10 -6.39
CA LEU A 128 14.63 2.48 -6.94
C LEU A 128 13.41 2.82 -6.08
N SER A 129 13.50 2.66 -4.75
CA SER A 129 12.40 2.98 -3.84
C SER A 129 11.94 4.43 -3.96
N ILE A 130 12.89 5.39 -4.01
CA ILE A 130 12.59 6.81 -4.18
C ILE A 130 11.87 7.06 -5.51
N ALA A 131 12.37 6.47 -6.60
CA ALA A 131 11.77 6.62 -7.93
C ALA A 131 10.36 6.03 -8.00
N CYS A 132 10.15 4.83 -7.45
CA CYS A 132 8.84 4.18 -7.40
C CYS A 132 7.83 4.98 -6.58
N LEU A 133 8.22 5.50 -5.41
CA LEU A 133 7.35 6.31 -4.58
C LEU A 133 7.03 7.67 -5.24
N SER A 134 8.02 8.30 -5.88
CA SER A 134 7.78 9.56 -6.59
C SER A 134 6.85 9.37 -7.80
N LEU A 135 7.02 8.28 -8.57
CA LEU A 135 6.10 7.93 -9.65
C LEU A 135 4.69 7.65 -9.14
N ALA A 136 4.55 6.89 -8.04
CA ALA A 136 3.24 6.62 -7.45
C ALA A 136 2.56 7.90 -6.98
N ALA A 137 3.29 8.79 -6.29
CA ALA A 137 2.77 10.08 -5.86
C ALA A 137 2.30 10.93 -7.05
N LYS A 138 3.04 10.93 -8.16
CA LYS A 138 2.63 11.64 -9.39
C LYS A 138 1.39 11.07 -10.07
N MET A 139 1.06 9.80 -9.81
CA MET A 139 -0.10 9.14 -10.39
C MET A 139 -1.37 9.35 -9.56
N GLU A 140 -1.24 9.46 -8.23
CA GLU A 140 -2.39 9.39 -7.32
C GLU A 140 -2.59 10.66 -6.47
N GLU A 141 -1.53 11.41 -6.17
CA GLU A 141 -1.62 12.58 -5.30
C GLU A 141 -1.89 13.86 -6.10
N CYS A 142 -2.75 14.74 -5.58
CA CYS A 142 -3.08 16.02 -6.23
C CYS A 142 -1.87 16.95 -6.36
N SER A 143 -0.96 16.90 -5.39
CA SER A 143 0.23 17.76 -5.33
C SER A 143 1.45 16.94 -4.88
N PRO A 144 2.05 16.15 -5.78
CA PRO A 144 3.24 15.37 -5.45
C PRO A 144 4.41 16.32 -5.11
N PRO A 145 5.19 16.04 -4.06
CA PRO A 145 6.31 16.89 -3.65
C PRO A 145 7.44 16.85 -4.68
N ALA A 146 8.32 17.85 -4.64
CA ALA A 146 9.47 17.89 -5.52
C ALA A 146 10.49 16.80 -5.14
N LEU A 147 11.25 16.32 -6.12
CA LEU A 147 12.27 15.27 -5.92
C LEU A 147 13.27 15.52 -4.77
N PRO A 148 13.72 16.76 -4.49
CA PRO A 148 14.60 17.03 -3.35
C PRO A 148 13.97 16.74 -1.99
N GLU A 149 12.64 16.68 -1.88
CA GLU A 149 11.93 16.48 -0.62
C GLU A 149 11.91 15.01 -0.20
N PHE A 150 12.01 14.07 -1.15
CA PHE A 150 12.14 12.63 -0.89
C PHE A 150 13.48 12.22 -0.21
N ARG A 151 14.31 13.19 0.18
CA ARG A 151 15.59 12.98 0.85
C ARG A 151 15.37 12.54 2.30
N GLN A 152 15.20 11.23 2.49
CA GLN A 152 15.12 10.64 3.82
C GLN A 152 16.07 9.45 3.96
N GLY A 153 17.16 9.65 4.69
CA GLY A 153 18.12 8.61 5.08
C GLY A 153 19.57 8.89 4.68
N GLU A 154 20.35 7.80 4.61
CA GLU A 154 21.81 7.84 4.46
C GLU A 154 22.28 8.22 3.04
N TYR A 155 21.45 7.94 2.03
CA TYR A 155 21.80 8.17 0.63
C TYR A 155 21.15 9.45 0.10
N GLN A 156 21.97 10.37 -0.40
CA GLN A 156 21.51 11.60 -1.04
C GLN A 156 21.70 11.50 -2.55
N PHE A 157 20.60 11.53 -3.30
CA PHE A 157 20.62 11.53 -4.76
C PHE A 157 20.26 12.91 -5.29
N SER A 158 20.92 13.32 -6.38
CA SER A 158 20.49 14.51 -7.12
C SER A 158 19.18 14.21 -7.86
N SER A 159 18.33 15.24 -8.04
CA SER A 159 17.06 15.08 -8.77
C SER A 159 17.26 14.49 -10.16
N ARG A 160 18.38 14.80 -10.85
CA ARG A 160 18.71 14.23 -12.16
C ARG A 160 18.91 12.71 -12.12
N ILE A 161 19.50 12.18 -11.05
CA ILE A 161 19.69 10.74 -10.88
C ILE A 161 18.35 10.07 -10.60
N VAL A 162 17.51 10.67 -9.76
CA VAL A 162 16.16 10.17 -9.49
C VAL A 162 15.31 10.15 -10.76
N GLN A 163 15.30 11.23 -11.55
CA GLN A 163 14.58 11.29 -12.84
C GLN A 163 15.02 10.20 -13.82
N ARG A 164 16.34 9.91 -13.89
CA ARG A 164 16.83 8.83 -14.74
C ARG A 164 16.33 7.47 -14.26
N MET A 165 16.24 7.27 -12.95
CA MET A 165 15.67 6.06 -12.38
C MET A 165 14.16 5.98 -12.65
N GLU A 166 13.41 7.08 -12.53
CA GLU A 166 11.98 7.13 -12.88
C GLU A 166 11.75 6.72 -14.34
N LEU A 167 12.53 7.26 -15.27
CA LEU A 167 12.46 6.87 -16.69
C LEU A 167 12.80 5.40 -16.90
N LEU A 168 13.78 4.86 -16.18
CA LEU A 168 14.13 3.43 -16.26
C LEU A 168 13.00 2.54 -15.72
N VAL A 169 12.33 2.97 -14.64
CA VAL A 169 11.14 2.27 -14.10
C VAL A 169 10.00 2.32 -15.11
N LEU A 170 9.68 3.50 -15.65
CA LEU A 170 8.65 3.68 -16.68
C LEU A 170 8.89 2.78 -17.89
N ASP A 171 10.12 2.78 -18.42
CA ASP A 171 10.50 1.94 -19.56
C ASP A 171 10.39 0.44 -19.24
N THR A 172 10.92 0.01 -18.08
CA THR A 172 10.86 -1.39 -17.65
C THR A 172 9.43 -1.88 -17.42
N LEU A 173 8.53 -1.00 -16.96
CA LEU A 173 7.12 -1.30 -16.76
C LEU A 173 6.27 -1.03 -18.00
N GLU A 174 6.88 -0.68 -19.14
CA GLU A 174 6.19 -0.34 -20.39
C GLU A 174 5.13 0.76 -20.23
N TRP A 175 5.38 1.71 -19.33
CA TRP A 175 4.44 2.78 -18.94
C TRP A 175 3.11 2.29 -18.35
N ARG A 176 3.04 1.01 -17.98
CA ARG A 176 1.84 0.37 -17.40
C ARG A 176 1.75 0.62 -15.90
N LEU A 177 1.56 1.89 -15.54
CA LEU A 177 1.45 2.36 -14.15
C LEU A 177 0.03 2.22 -13.58
N SER A 178 -1.02 2.41 -14.40
CA SER A 178 -2.43 2.31 -13.97
C SER A 178 -2.82 0.86 -13.68
N SER A 179 -2.56 0.43 -12.44
CA SER A 179 -2.91 -0.91 -11.96
C SER A 179 -4.22 -0.85 -11.17
N VAL A 180 -5.09 -1.84 -11.37
CA VAL A 180 -6.21 -2.07 -10.44
C VAL A 180 -5.59 -2.44 -9.09
N THR A 181 -6.12 -1.88 -8.00
CA THR A 181 -5.61 -2.16 -6.65
C THR A 181 -6.63 -2.93 -5.82
N PRO A 182 -6.19 -3.63 -4.76
CA PRO A 182 -7.11 -4.36 -3.88
C PRO A 182 -8.16 -3.44 -3.26
N PHE A 183 -7.84 -2.17 -3.04
CA PHE A 183 -8.72 -1.19 -2.41
C PHE A 183 -10.03 -0.99 -3.18
N SER A 184 -10.00 -1.06 -4.51
CA SER A 184 -11.19 -0.94 -5.37
C SER A 184 -12.21 -2.06 -5.16
N TYR A 185 -11.80 -3.19 -4.58
CA TYR A 185 -12.67 -4.35 -4.34
C TYR A 185 -13.14 -4.49 -2.89
N LEU A 186 -12.59 -3.71 -1.95
CA LEU A 186 -12.83 -3.91 -0.52
C LEU A 186 -14.31 -3.76 -0.15
N SER A 187 -15.01 -2.73 -0.63
CA SER A 187 -16.43 -2.49 -0.37
C SER A 187 -17.30 -3.62 -0.91
N TYR A 188 -16.97 -4.11 -2.10
CA TYR A 188 -17.68 -5.22 -2.72
C TYR A 188 -17.57 -6.49 -1.88
N PHE A 189 -16.36 -6.88 -1.50
CA PHE A 189 -16.17 -8.07 -0.68
C PHE A 189 -16.68 -7.88 0.75
N ALA A 190 -16.58 -6.68 1.32
CA ALA A 190 -17.18 -6.34 2.62
C ALA A 190 -18.67 -6.63 2.62
N PHE A 191 -19.39 -6.15 1.59
CA PHE A 191 -20.82 -6.36 1.42
C PHE A 191 -21.18 -7.83 1.19
N LYS A 192 -20.45 -8.55 0.33
CA LYS A 192 -20.76 -9.95 0.00
C LYS A 192 -20.42 -10.91 1.16
N PHE A 193 -19.35 -10.68 1.91
CA PHE A 193 -18.90 -11.58 2.98
C PHE A 193 -19.51 -11.30 4.35
N HIS A 194 -20.07 -10.10 4.57
CA HIS A 194 -20.52 -9.66 5.88
C HIS A 194 -21.77 -8.77 5.81
N SER A 195 -22.84 -9.19 6.50
CA SER A 195 -24.14 -8.49 6.49
C SER A 195 -24.47 -7.75 7.78
N GLY A 196 -23.53 -7.58 8.73
CA GLY A 196 -23.86 -7.10 10.08
C GLY A 196 -22.84 -6.23 10.82
N CYS A 197 -21.64 -5.99 10.29
CA CYS A 197 -20.66 -5.09 10.92
C CYS A 197 -20.63 -3.73 10.21
N SER A 198 -20.21 -2.66 10.90
CA SER A 198 -19.99 -1.37 10.26
C SER A 198 -18.95 -1.55 9.13
N PRO A 199 -19.28 -1.27 7.86
CA PRO A 199 -18.39 -1.51 6.74
C PRO A 199 -17.06 -0.74 6.89
N LYS A 200 -17.07 0.39 7.60
CA LYS A 200 -15.89 1.22 7.83
C LYS A 200 -14.80 0.49 8.62
N ASN A 201 -15.12 -0.04 9.80
CA ASN A 201 -14.15 -0.74 10.65
C ASN A 201 -13.55 -1.96 9.93
N LEU A 202 -14.39 -2.67 9.16
CA LEU A 202 -13.97 -3.83 8.39
C LEU A 202 -12.98 -3.45 7.27
N ILE A 203 -13.27 -2.36 6.54
CA ILE A 203 -12.40 -1.87 5.47
C ILE A 203 -11.07 -1.39 6.03
N SER A 204 -11.06 -0.57 7.10
CA SER A 204 -9.81 -0.09 7.72
C SER A 204 -8.95 -1.26 8.20
N GLN A 205 -9.56 -2.29 8.80
CA GLN A 205 -8.86 -3.50 9.21
C GLN A 205 -8.34 -4.32 8.02
N ALA A 206 -9.07 -4.39 6.92
CA ALA A 206 -8.61 -5.04 5.70
C ALA A 206 -7.45 -4.30 5.04
N ILE A 207 -7.48 -2.95 5.02
CA ILE A 207 -6.35 -2.12 4.57
C ILE A 207 -5.12 -2.44 5.40
N TRP A 208 -5.25 -2.53 6.72
CA TRP A 208 -4.15 -2.94 7.60
C TRP A 208 -3.58 -4.31 7.22
N PHE A 209 -4.43 -5.32 7.00
CA PHE A 209 -3.97 -6.65 6.57
C PHE A 209 -3.26 -6.63 5.21
N ILE A 210 -3.65 -5.75 4.29
CA ILE A 210 -2.93 -5.55 3.02
C ILE A 210 -1.52 -5.01 3.30
N PHE A 211 -1.35 -4.03 4.19
CA PHE A 211 -0.03 -3.51 4.53
C PHE A 211 0.86 -4.55 5.23
N VAL A 212 0.28 -5.37 6.10
CA VAL A 212 1.00 -6.48 6.76
C VAL A 212 1.66 -7.41 5.74
N ILE A 213 0.96 -7.76 4.65
CA ILE A 213 1.54 -8.64 3.62
C ILE A 213 2.45 -7.91 2.64
N LEU A 214 2.32 -6.59 2.46
CA LEU A 214 3.29 -5.81 1.68
C LEU A 214 4.68 -5.89 2.32
N GLU A 215 4.74 -5.81 3.65
CA GLU A 215 5.98 -5.95 4.42
C GLU A 215 6.45 -7.42 4.55
N ASP A 216 5.69 -8.41 4.10
CA ASP A 216 6.14 -9.79 4.20
C ASP A 216 7.34 -10.04 3.28
N SER A 217 8.40 -10.62 3.87
CA SER A 217 9.58 -11.07 3.15
C SER A 217 9.34 -12.39 2.39
N GLY A 218 8.35 -13.17 2.80
CA GLY A 218 8.00 -14.47 2.22
C GLY A 218 7.22 -14.37 0.92
N MET A 219 6.37 -13.35 0.80
CA MET A 219 5.38 -13.21 -0.26
C MET A 219 5.68 -12.02 -1.19
N ASN A 220 5.43 -12.19 -2.48
CA ASN A 220 5.44 -11.10 -3.44
C ASN A 220 3.99 -10.80 -3.84
N ILE A 221 3.56 -9.55 -3.65
CA ILE A 221 2.17 -9.16 -3.91
C ILE A 221 1.81 -9.21 -5.39
N VAL A 222 2.79 -9.16 -6.30
CA VAL A 222 2.57 -9.21 -7.75
C VAL A 222 2.25 -10.62 -8.26
N ASP A 223 2.46 -11.65 -7.43
CA ASP A 223 2.09 -13.04 -7.73
C ASP A 223 0.58 -13.28 -7.57
N PHE A 224 -0.13 -12.34 -6.94
CA PHE A 224 -1.55 -12.45 -6.62
C PHE A 224 -2.35 -11.35 -7.32
N ARG A 225 -3.55 -11.70 -7.78
CA ARG A 225 -4.47 -10.70 -8.34
C ARG A 225 -4.92 -9.72 -7.25
N PRO A 226 -5.13 -8.43 -7.57
CA PRO A 226 -5.66 -7.47 -6.62
C PRO A 226 -6.99 -7.89 -5.99
N SER A 227 -7.88 -8.51 -6.79
CA SER A 227 -9.14 -9.11 -6.33
C SER A 227 -8.95 -10.23 -5.30
N THR A 228 -7.97 -11.12 -5.53
CA THR A 228 -7.55 -12.18 -4.59
C THR A 228 -7.09 -11.59 -3.25
N ILE A 229 -6.22 -10.58 -3.29
CA ILE A 229 -5.70 -9.92 -2.10
C ILE A 229 -6.84 -9.25 -1.31
N ALA A 230 -7.74 -8.53 -2.00
CA ALA A 230 -8.87 -7.86 -1.38
C ALA A 230 -9.83 -8.85 -0.68
N ALA A 231 -10.15 -9.96 -1.35
CA ALA A 231 -11.00 -11.00 -0.78
C ALA A 231 -10.36 -11.61 0.48
N ALA A 232 -9.06 -11.93 0.43
CA ALA A 232 -8.31 -12.43 1.58
C ALA A 232 -8.32 -11.44 2.75
N ALA A 233 -8.11 -10.15 2.48
CA ALA A 233 -8.05 -9.10 3.48
C ALA A 233 -9.38 -8.91 4.21
N ILE A 234 -10.49 -8.92 3.49
CA ILE A 234 -11.82 -8.85 4.10
C ILE A 234 -12.12 -10.11 4.92
N LEU A 235 -11.73 -11.29 4.44
CA LEU A 235 -11.90 -12.53 5.22
C LEU A 235 -11.07 -12.52 6.51
N ALA A 236 -9.84 -11.99 6.46
CA ALA A 236 -8.98 -11.81 7.63
C ALA A 236 -9.54 -10.77 8.61
N ALA A 237 -10.10 -9.67 8.12
CA ALA A 237 -10.73 -8.64 8.94
C ALA A 237 -12.04 -9.10 9.58
N SER A 238 -12.85 -9.86 8.85
CA SER A 238 -14.18 -10.30 9.30
C SER A 238 -14.17 -11.46 10.29
N SER A 239 -13.02 -12.11 10.48
CA SER A 239 -12.94 -13.38 11.21
C SER A 239 -11.85 -13.32 12.27
N SER A 240 -12.26 -13.31 13.54
CA SER A 240 -11.35 -13.34 14.69
C SER A 240 -10.62 -14.68 14.85
N ASP A 241 -11.23 -15.76 14.36
CA ASP A 241 -10.71 -17.12 14.44
C ASP A 241 -10.29 -17.64 13.06
N GLY A 242 -9.22 -18.44 13.01
CA GLY A 242 -8.64 -18.94 11.77
C GLY A 242 -9.63 -19.74 10.93
N LEU A 243 -9.96 -19.22 9.74
CA LEU A 243 -10.84 -19.89 8.79
C LEU A 243 -10.14 -21.11 8.19
N THR A 244 -10.89 -22.21 8.12
CA THR A 244 -10.49 -23.34 7.28
C THR A 244 -10.76 -23.04 5.81
N LYS A 245 -9.99 -23.65 4.93
CA LYS A 245 -10.18 -23.55 3.47
C LYS A 245 -11.63 -23.83 3.03
N LYS A 246 -12.27 -24.86 3.60
CA LYS A 246 -13.67 -25.22 3.31
C LYS A 246 -14.65 -24.09 3.64
N LEU A 247 -14.38 -23.32 4.70
CA LEU A 247 -15.24 -22.20 5.08
C LEU A 247 -15.05 -21.00 4.14
N ILE A 248 -13.83 -20.78 3.65
CA ILE A 248 -13.56 -19.79 2.59
C ILE A 248 -14.26 -20.20 1.29
N GLU A 249 -14.17 -21.46 0.88
CA GLU A 249 -14.86 -22.02 -0.29
C GLU A 249 -16.37 -21.76 -0.21
N SER A 250 -16.99 -22.04 0.94
CA SER A 250 -18.42 -21.81 1.18
C SER A 250 -18.80 -20.32 1.13
N LYS A 251 -17.96 -19.43 1.66
CA LYS A 251 -18.20 -17.98 1.58
C LYS A 251 -18.04 -17.45 0.15
N MET A 252 -17.11 -18.00 -0.63
CA MET A 252 -16.90 -17.59 -2.01
C MET A 252 -17.98 -18.10 -2.96
N SER A 253 -18.56 -19.27 -2.70
CA SER A 253 -19.66 -19.79 -3.51
C SER A 253 -20.96 -18.97 -3.38
N THR A 254 -21.01 -18.02 -2.43
CA THR A 254 -22.18 -17.17 -2.18
C THR A 254 -22.35 -16.05 -3.23
N PHE A 255 -21.32 -15.77 -4.04
CA PHE A 255 -21.41 -14.79 -5.13
C PHE A 255 -20.64 -15.26 -6.36
N SER A 256 -20.97 -14.70 -7.52
CA SER A 256 -20.32 -15.02 -8.78
C SER A 256 -19.58 -13.79 -9.30
N LEU A 257 -18.27 -13.94 -9.53
CA LEU A 257 -17.48 -12.97 -10.29
C LEU A 257 -17.45 -13.41 -11.76
N PRO A 258 -17.30 -12.48 -12.73
CA PRO A 258 -17.18 -12.83 -14.15
C PRO A 258 -16.04 -13.79 -14.44
N GLU A 259 -14.96 -13.71 -13.66
CA GLU A 259 -13.87 -14.67 -13.65
C GLU A 259 -13.65 -15.17 -12.20
N PRO A 260 -13.70 -16.49 -11.96
CA PRO A 260 -13.60 -17.03 -10.61
C PRO A 260 -12.20 -16.79 -10.01
N LEU A 261 -12.17 -16.54 -8.70
CA LEU A 261 -10.91 -16.46 -7.96
C LEU A 261 -10.37 -17.86 -7.68
N GLU A 262 -9.05 -17.99 -7.71
CA GLU A 262 -8.38 -19.22 -7.29
C GLU A 262 -8.41 -19.31 -5.76
N ILE A 263 -9.21 -20.23 -5.25
CA ILE A 263 -9.42 -20.43 -3.81
C ILE A 263 -8.09 -20.71 -3.09
N GLU A 264 -7.17 -21.45 -3.74
CA GLU A 264 -5.83 -21.73 -3.19
C GLU A 264 -5.04 -20.44 -2.97
N GLN A 265 -5.08 -19.51 -3.94
CA GLN A 265 -4.38 -18.23 -3.83
C GLN A 265 -4.99 -17.39 -2.71
N VAL A 266 -6.33 -17.33 -2.62
CA VAL A 266 -6.98 -16.57 -1.56
C VAL A 266 -6.68 -17.14 -0.19
N PHE A 267 -6.72 -18.48 -0.04
CA PHE A 267 -6.35 -19.13 1.21
C PHE A 267 -4.88 -18.91 1.58
N SER A 268 -3.98 -18.88 0.59
CA SER A 268 -2.56 -18.58 0.80
C SER A 268 -2.37 -17.14 1.32
N CYS A 269 -2.96 -16.14 0.65
CA CYS A 269 -2.94 -14.75 1.12
C CYS A 269 -3.55 -14.59 2.52
N TYR A 270 -4.69 -15.23 2.77
CA TYR A 270 -5.36 -15.21 4.07
C TYR A 270 -4.44 -15.74 5.18
N ASN A 271 -3.80 -16.90 4.97
CA ASN A 271 -2.89 -17.46 5.97
C ASN A 271 -1.67 -16.56 6.19
N ALA A 272 -1.10 -15.98 5.14
CA ALA A 272 0.00 -15.03 5.26
C ALA A 272 -0.39 -13.82 6.13
N MET A 273 -1.55 -13.22 5.86
CA MET A 273 -2.10 -12.10 6.66
C MET A 273 -2.26 -12.46 8.14
N ILE A 274 -2.82 -13.64 8.45
CA ILE A 274 -3.03 -14.09 9.83
C ILE A 274 -1.71 -14.46 10.53
N LEU A 275 -0.74 -15.01 9.82
CA LEU A 275 0.56 -15.37 10.39
C LEU A 275 1.41 -14.12 10.69
N GLU A 276 1.51 -13.19 9.74
CA GLU A 276 2.31 -11.98 9.89
C GLU A 276 1.70 -11.02 10.92
N SER A 277 0.36 -10.88 10.95
CA SER A 277 -0.32 -10.09 11.98
C SER A 277 -0.03 -10.56 13.41
N LYS A 278 0.14 -11.87 13.62
CA LYS A 278 0.56 -12.42 14.93
C LYS A 278 2.02 -12.08 15.26
N LYS A 279 2.91 -12.12 14.26
CA LYS A 279 4.33 -11.75 14.42
C LYS A 279 4.48 -10.27 14.76
N GLU A 280 3.73 -9.38 14.12
CA GLU A 280 3.74 -7.96 14.45
C GLU A 280 3.28 -7.67 15.87
N LYS A 281 2.20 -8.33 16.32
CA LYS A 281 1.73 -8.22 17.71
C LYS A 281 2.78 -8.68 18.72
N MET A 282 3.55 -9.74 18.41
CA MET A 282 4.67 -10.15 19.25
C MET A 282 5.84 -9.14 19.21
N ARG A 283 6.13 -8.54 18.05
CA ARG A 283 7.17 -7.51 17.93
C ARG A 283 6.82 -6.24 18.70
N SER A 284 5.57 -5.79 18.67
CA SER A 284 5.14 -4.60 19.41
C SER A 284 5.16 -4.84 20.92
N PHE A 285 4.75 -6.03 21.40
CA PHE A 285 4.80 -6.41 22.81
C PHE A 285 6.24 -6.41 23.37
N ASN A 286 7.20 -6.95 22.61
CA ASN A 286 8.61 -6.98 23.03
C ASN A 286 9.27 -5.58 23.05
N VAL A 287 8.84 -4.66 22.18
CA VAL A 287 9.33 -3.27 22.19
C VAL A 287 8.80 -2.51 23.40
N THR A 288 7.56 -2.75 23.83
CA THR A 288 6.99 -2.12 25.03
C THR A 288 7.65 -2.59 26.33
N ASP A 289 7.98 -3.88 26.46
CA ASP A 289 8.67 -4.42 27.65
C ASP A 289 10.12 -3.91 27.79
N SER A 290 10.81 -3.65 26.67
CA SER A 290 12.17 -3.10 26.70
C SER A 290 12.24 -1.63 27.16
N ARG A 291 11.13 -0.89 27.14
CA ARG A 291 11.05 0.50 27.59
C ARG A 291 10.72 0.62 29.08
N THR A 292 10.13 -0.40 29.69
CA THR A 292 9.79 -0.44 31.13
C THR A 292 10.91 -0.99 32.02
N SER A 293 11.93 -1.65 31.47
CA SER A 293 13.09 -2.13 32.24
C SER A 293 14.23 -1.10 32.39
N GLY A 294 14.02 0.16 31.97
CA GLY A 294 15.06 1.19 31.84
C GLY A 294 15.05 2.29 32.90
N THR A 295 14.45 2.11 34.09
CA THR A 295 14.56 3.08 35.20
C THR A 295 14.49 2.38 36.56
N SER A 296 15.58 1.76 37.00
CA SER A 296 15.91 1.70 38.43
C SER A 296 17.35 1.23 38.60
N ASN A 297 18.22 2.14 39.05
CA ASN A 297 19.36 1.90 39.95
C ASN A 297 20.29 3.12 39.92
N LYS A 298 19.93 4.15 40.70
CA LYS A 298 20.90 5.14 41.18
C LYS A 298 20.50 5.63 42.58
N SER A 299 20.69 4.75 43.55
CA SER A 299 20.83 5.14 44.95
C SER A 299 21.45 3.98 45.73
N GLU A 300 22.29 4.33 46.70
CA GLU A 300 22.91 3.46 47.70
C GLU A 300 24.28 2.84 47.35
N LYS A 301 25.34 3.58 47.69
CA LYS A 301 26.39 3.01 48.56
C LYS A 301 27.04 4.08 49.45
N LYS A 302 26.52 4.05 50.68
CA LYS A 302 27.06 4.42 52.00
C LYS A 302 28.49 4.98 52.09
N ILE A 303 28.52 6.11 52.80
CA ILE A 303 29.57 6.64 53.67
C ILE A 303 30.07 5.58 54.66
N ALA A 304 31.40 5.60 54.90
CA ALA A 304 32.14 5.33 56.16
C ALA A 304 33.31 4.35 55.98
N ASN A 305 34.54 4.86 55.94
CA ASN A 305 35.44 4.78 57.09
C ASN A 305 36.78 5.49 56.83
N SER A 306 37.14 6.31 57.81
CA SER A 306 38.42 6.96 58.03
C SER A 306 39.51 5.99 58.51
N SER A 307 40.75 6.42 58.31
CA SER A 307 41.97 6.06 59.05
C SER A 307 42.68 4.76 58.67
N LEU A 308 43.83 4.88 57.99
CA LEU A 308 45.15 4.59 58.57
C LEU A 308 46.28 4.78 57.53
N LYS A 309 47.23 5.65 57.91
CA LYS A 309 48.57 5.95 57.36
C LYS A 309 48.67 6.80 56.09
#